data_AF-Q5W5P0-F1
#
_entry.id   AF-Q5W5P0-F1
#
_cell.length_a   1.000
_cell.length_b   1.000
_cell.length_c   1.000
_cell.angle_alpha   90.00
_cell.angle_beta   90.00
_cell.angle_gamma   90.00
#
_symmetry.space_group_name_H-M   'P 1'
#
loop_
_entity.id
_entity.type
_entity.pdbx_description
1 polymer ?
#
loop_
_entity_poly.entity_id
_entity_poly.type
_entity_poly.pdbx_seq_one_letter_code
_entity_poly.pdbx_strand_id
1 'polypeptide(L)'
;AEGVKDAEYWNNNQAYMQRLKAAVDGACRHNAQLWDSGVRDKSVQPKITLKSVKQAGGSHPAILMCSAYDFYPKKIKVSWLRDGKEETSDVTSTMEMADGD
;
A
#
# COMPACT_ATOMS: atom_id res chain seq x y z
N ALA A 1 -31.88 -1.56 15.79
CA ALA A 1 -32.77 -2.69 16.13
C ALA A 1 -32.66 -3.83 15.11
N GLU A 2 -32.45 -3.56 13.83
CA GLU A 2 -32.36 -4.57 12.77
C GLU A 2 -31.15 -5.50 12.90
N GLY A 3 -29.93 -4.96 13.07
CA GLY A 3 -28.73 -5.79 13.24
C GLY A 3 -28.74 -6.74 14.45
N VAL A 4 -29.55 -6.45 15.49
CA VAL A 4 -29.74 -7.37 16.63
C VAL A 4 -30.60 -8.57 16.22
N LYS A 5 -31.67 -8.34 15.46
CA LYS A 5 -32.52 -9.41 14.94
C LYS A 5 -31.76 -10.34 13.99
N ASP A 6 -30.91 -9.76 13.12
CA ASP A 6 -30.07 -10.53 12.22
C ASP A 6 -29.05 -11.37 13.00
N ALA A 7 -28.42 -10.77 14.02
CA ALA A 7 -27.48 -11.49 14.88
C ALA A 7 -28.15 -12.66 15.60
N GLU A 8 -29.34 -12.46 16.19
CA GLU A 8 -30.10 -13.52 16.84
C GLU A 8 -30.46 -14.65 15.86
N TYR A 9 -30.90 -14.31 14.64
CA TYR A 9 -31.22 -15.31 13.62
C TYR A 9 -30.00 -16.16 13.24
N TRP A 10 -28.88 -15.52 12.89
CA TRP A 10 -27.68 -16.23 12.42
C TRP A 10 -26.95 -16.98 13.54
N ASN A 11 -26.88 -16.40 14.75
CA ASN A 11 -26.24 -17.05 15.90
C ASN A 11 -26.98 -18.31 16.36
N ASN A 12 -28.30 -18.38 16.16
CA ASN A 12 -29.10 -19.56 16.49
C ASN A 12 -28.95 -20.70 15.47
N ASN A 13 -28.34 -20.45 14.29
CA ASN A 13 -28.06 -21.49 13.31
C ASN A 13 -26.67 -22.11 13.52
N GLN A 14 -26.63 -23.21 14.30
CA GLN A 14 -25.36 -23.88 14.65
C GLN A 14 -24.58 -24.40 13.43
N ALA A 15 -25.26 -24.98 12.43
CA ALA A 15 -24.59 -25.51 11.24
C ALA A 15 -23.90 -24.39 10.44
N TYR A 16 -24.57 -23.24 10.31
CA TYR A 16 -23.98 -22.06 9.67
C TYR A 16 -22.76 -21.54 10.45
N MET A 17 -22.88 -21.41 11.78
CA MET A 17 -21.77 -20.94 12.62
C MET A 17 -20.57 -21.88 12.60
N GLN A 18 -20.77 -23.20 12.58
CA GLN A 18 -19.68 -24.17 12.44
C GLN A 18 -18.99 -24.08 11.07
N ARG A 19 -19.76 -23.87 10.00
CA ARG A 19 -19.19 -23.65 8.65
C ARG A 19 -18.33 -22.38 8.61
N LEU A 20 -18.78 -21.28 9.20
CA LEU A 20 -17.99 -20.04 9.26
C LEU A 20 -16.68 -20.22 10.02
N LYS A 21 -16.69 -20.95 11.14
CA LYS A 21 -15.48 -21.28 11.90
C LYS A 21 -14.52 -22.13 11.06
N ALA A 22 -15.01 -23.17 10.41
CA ALA A 22 -14.20 -24.04 9.56
C ALA A 22 -13.62 -23.31 8.33
N ALA A 23 -14.29 -22.26 7.84
CA ALA A 23 -13.83 -21.47 6.70
C ALA A 23 -12.53 -20.70 6.99
N VAL A 24 -12.20 -20.40 8.25
CA VAL A 24 -10.92 -19.75 8.59
C VAL A 24 -9.73 -20.60 8.14
N ASP A 25 -9.75 -21.91 8.42
CA ASP A 25 -8.67 -22.80 8.02
C ASP A 25 -8.87 -23.35 6.60
N GLY A 26 -10.09 -23.76 6.26
CA GLY A 26 -10.39 -24.41 4.97
C GLY A 26 -10.40 -23.47 3.77
N ALA A 27 -10.74 -22.18 3.97
CA ALA A 27 -10.76 -21.19 2.90
C ALA A 27 -9.69 -20.13 3.09
N CYS A 28 -9.70 -19.39 4.22
CA CYS A 28 -8.81 -18.24 4.37
C CYS A 28 -7.34 -18.66 4.43
N ARG A 29 -6.96 -19.57 5.34
CA ARG A 29 -5.57 -20.03 5.47
C ARG A 29 -5.10 -20.79 4.24
N HIS A 30 -5.92 -21.71 3.74
CA HIS A 30 -5.63 -22.47 2.53
C HIS A 30 -5.34 -21.54 1.35
N ASN A 31 -6.24 -20.60 1.06
CA ASN A 31 -6.04 -19.65 -0.04
C ASN A 31 -4.86 -18.71 0.25
N ALA A 32 -4.73 -18.19 1.47
CA ALA A 32 -3.58 -17.35 1.81
C ALA A 32 -2.25 -18.06 1.51
N GLN A 33 -2.12 -19.36 1.82
CA GLN A 33 -0.93 -20.14 1.49
C GLN A 33 -0.71 -20.32 -0.02
N LEU A 34 -1.77 -20.55 -0.80
CA LEU A 34 -1.67 -20.67 -2.26
C LEU A 34 -1.18 -19.38 -2.92
N TRP A 35 -1.59 -18.22 -2.39
CA TRP A 35 -1.29 -16.90 -2.96
C TRP A 35 -0.13 -16.18 -2.24
N ASP A 36 0.44 -16.76 -1.17
CA ASP A 36 1.37 -16.08 -0.27
C ASP A 36 2.59 -15.53 -1.02
N SER A 37 3.21 -16.34 -1.89
CA SER A 37 4.38 -15.94 -2.66
C SER A 37 4.07 -14.85 -3.70
N GLY A 38 2.92 -14.94 -4.35
CA GLY A 38 2.47 -13.94 -5.33
C GLY A 38 2.19 -12.56 -4.73
N VAL A 39 2.01 -12.48 -3.41
CA VAL A 39 1.76 -11.24 -2.68
C VAL A 39 2.97 -10.82 -1.84
N ARG A 40 3.56 -11.70 -1.05
CA ARG A 40 4.62 -11.36 -0.10
C ARG A 40 6.01 -11.35 -0.71
N ASP A 41 6.27 -12.26 -1.63
CA ASP A 41 7.59 -12.38 -2.28
C ASP A 41 7.65 -11.56 -3.57
N LYS A 42 6.51 -11.13 -4.11
CA LYS A 42 6.45 -10.21 -5.24
C LYS A 42 7.18 -8.93 -4.88
N SER A 43 8.15 -8.56 -5.70
CA SER A 43 8.83 -7.28 -5.63
C SER A 43 9.02 -6.73 -7.03
N VAL A 44 8.66 -5.47 -7.20
CA VAL A 44 8.81 -4.74 -8.46
C VAL A 44 9.62 -3.49 -8.17
N GLN A 45 10.72 -3.32 -8.91
CA GLN A 45 11.59 -2.17 -8.73
C GLN A 45 10.90 -0.88 -9.19
N PRO A 46 11.07 0.24 -8.47
CA PRO A 46 10.48 1.50 -8.86
C PRO A 46 11.11 2.05 -10.14
N LYS A 47 10.25 2.64 -10.97
CA LYS A 47 10.69 3.52 -12.06
C LYS A 47 10.85 4.93 -11.50
N ILE A 48 12.06 5.47 -11.61
CA ILE A 48 12.40 6.78 -11.05
C ILE A 48 12.52 7.82 -12.17
N THR A 49 11.86 8.96 -11.96
CA THR A 49 12.00 10.14 -12.82
C THR A 49 12.45 11.32 -11.98
N LEU A 50 13.55 11.97 -12.38
CA LEU A 50 14.06 13.18 -11.76
C LEU A 50 13.89 14.37 -12.70
N LYS A 51 13.22 15.43 -12.25
CA LYS A 51 12.98 16.65 -13.04
C LYS A 51 13.26 17.91 -12.24
N SER A 52 13.76 18.94 -12.93
CA SER A 52 13.80 20.31 -12.42
C SER A 52 12.45 20.97 -12.73
N VAL A 53 11.78 21.48 -11.70
CA VAL A 53 10.42 22.04 -11.81
C VAL A 53 10.43 23.45 -11.25
N LYS A 54 9.87 24.41 -11.99
CA LYS A 54 9.59 25.76 -11.49
C LYS A 54 8.14 25.84 -11.02
N GLN A 55 7.92 26.40 -9.85
CA GLN A 55 6.56 26.65 -9.35
C GLN A 55 5.85 27.69 -10.23
N ALA A 56 4.52 27.60 -10.31
CA ALA A 56 3.70 28.57 -11.02
C ALA A 56 3.94 29.98 -10.45
N GLY A 57 4.28 30.94 -11.30
CA GLY A 57 4.65 32.31 -10.90
C GLY A 57 6.14 32.65 -11.04
N GLY A 58 7.01 31.65 -11.27
CA GLY A 58 8.38 31.83 -11.80
C GLY A 58 9.40 32.61 -10.95
N SER A 59 8.98 33.18 -9.81
CA SER A 59 9.83 33.98 -8.92
C SER A 59 10.72 33.13 -8.00
N HIS A 60 10.34 31.88 -7.75
CA HIS A 60 11.12 30.96 -6.90
C HIS A 60 12.14 30.15 -7.72
N PRO A 61 13.29 29.80 -7.12
CA PRO A 61 14.24 28.86 -7.71
C PRO A 61 13.56 27.55 -8.09
N ALA A 62 14.10 26.88 -9.12
CA ALA A 62 13.61 25.56 -9.49
C ALA A 62 13.88 24.55 -8.37
N ILE A 63 12.91 23.67 -8.10
CA ILE A 63 13.04 22.55 -7.19
C ILE A 63 13.34 21.26 -7.97
N LEU A 64 13.94 20.29 -7.32
CA LEU A 64 14.07 18.95 -7.86
C LEU A 64 12.86 18.12 -7.42
N MET A 65 12.19 17.51 -8.38
CA MET A 65 11.08 16.59 -8.16
C MET A 65 11.53 15.18 -8.54
N CYS A 66 11.60 14.30 -7.56
CA CYS A 66 11.80 12.87 -7.74
C CYS A 66 10.44 12.18 -7.68
N SER A 67 10.11 11.43 -8.71
CA SER A 67 8.86 10.66 -8.77
C SER A 67 9.18 9.18 -8.95
N ALA A 68 8.58 8.35 -8.09
CA ALA A 68 8.74 6.90 -8.08
C ALA A 68 7.39 6.24 -8.41
N TYR A 69 7.40 5.34 -9.40
CA TYR A 69 6.20 4.69 -9.94
C TYR A 69 6.39 3.19 -10.09
N ASP A 70 5.28 2.48 -10.28
CA ASP A 70 5.21 1.06 -10.67
C ASP A 70 6.04 0.14 -9.77
N PHE A 71 5.98 0.35 -8.45
CA PHE A 71 6.75 -0.43 -7.48
C PHE A 71 5.85 -1.21 -6.53
N TYR A 72 6.36 -2.34 -6.07
CA TYR A 72 5.68 -3.18 -5.09
C TYR A 72 6.72 -3.84 -4.18
N PRO A 73 6.47 -3.94 -2.86
CA PRO A 73 5.28 -3.50 -2.12
C PRO A 73 5.23 -1.98 -1.88
N LYS A 74 4.13 -1.47 -1.29
CA LYS A 74 3.87 -0.03 -1.03
C LYS A 74 5.00 0.71 -0.31
N LYS A 75 5.78 0.04 0.54
CA LYS A 75 6.80 0.72 1.36
C LYS A 75 8.03 1.03 0.52
N ILE A 76 8.40 2.31 0.48
CA ILE A 76 9.62 2.80 -0.18
C ILE A 76 10.35 3.79 0.74
N LYS A 77 11.66 3.91 0.58
CA LYS A 77 12.46 4.97 1.19
C LYS A 77 13.14 5.76 0.08
N VAL A 78 12.95 7.08 0.07
CA VAL A 78 13.60 8.00 -0.87
C VAL A 78 14.44 8.99 -0.04
N SER A 79 15.68 9.18 -0.45
CA SER A 79 16.63 10.11 0.20
C SER A 79 17.31 10.97 -0.85
N TRP A 80 17.58 12.23 -0.51
CA TRP A 80 18.37 13.13 -1.34
C TRP A 80 19.81 13.15 -0.86
N LEU A 81 20.74 13.24 -1.81
CA LEU A 81 22.16 13.37 -1.52
C LEU A 81 22.69 14.61 -2.24
N ARG A 82 23.44 15.43 -1.51
CA ARG A 82 24.24 16.55 -2.04
C ARG A 82 25.70 16.21 -1.82
N ASP A 83 26.45 16.05 -2.92
CA ASP A 83 27.86 15.67 -2.88
C ASP A 83 28.13 14.40 -2.03
N GLY A 84 27.21 13.43 -2.14
CA GLY A 84 27.28 12.16 -1.43
C GLY A 84 26.86 12.19 0.04
N LYS A 85 26.45 13.34 0.58
CA LYS A 85 25.92 13.48 1.95
C LYS A 85 24.41 13.60 1.93
N GLU A 86 23.74 12.93 2.86
CA GLU A 86 22.28 12.98 2.99
C GLU A 86 21.81 14.43 3.24
N GLU A 87 20.86 14.88 2.41
CA GLU A 87 20.26 16.21 2.48
C GLU A 87 18.81 16.06 2.95
N THR A 88 18.49 16.71 4.06
CA THR A 88 17.14 16.70 4.63
C THR A 88 16.54 18.09 4.71
N SER A 89 17.32 19.15 4.43
CA SER A 89 16.78 20.51 4.40
C SER A 89 15.84 20.68 3.20
N ASP A 90 14.66 21.26 3.45
CA ASP A 90 13.64 21.56 2.45
C ASP A 90 13.16 20.38 1.58
N VAL A 91 13.31 19.15 2.08
CA VAL A 91 12.78 17.95 1.44
C VAL A 91 11.33 17.73 1.89
N THR A 92 10.43 17.60 0.91
CA THR A 92 9.04 17.20 1.14
C THR A 92 8.72 15.94 0.36
N SER A 93 7.77 15.15 0.86
CA SER A 93 7.31 13.92 0.22
C SER A 93 5.81 13.84 0.28
N THR A 94 5.20 13.26 -0.75
CA THR A 94 3.78 12.94 -0.77
C THR A 94 3.56 11.54 -0.21
N MET A 95 2.35 11.25 0.26
CA MET A 95 1.96 9.87 0.62
C MET A 95 1.99 8.97 -0.62
N GLU A 96 2.31 7.69 -0.44
CA GLU A 96 2.25 6.71 -1.52
C GLU A 96 0.79 6.40 -1.86
N MET A 97 0.49 6.44 -3.16
CA MET A 97 -0.85 6.18 -3.70
C MET A 97 -0.85 4.85 -4.45
N ALA A 98 -1.84 4.02 -4.18
CA ALA A 98 -2.04 2.79 -4.93
C ALA A 98 -2.69 3.11 -6.29
N ASP A 99 -2.14 2.53 -7.35
CA ASP A 99 -2.63 2.56 -8.73
C ASP A 99 -3.63 1.44 -9.02
N GLY A 100 -3.53 0.31 -8.32
CA GLY A 100 -4.52 -0.78 -8.33
C GLY A 100 -4.30 -1.85 -9.39
N ASP A 101 -3.07 -1.99 -9.90
CA ASP A 101 -2.65 -3.01 -10.85
C ASP A 101 -2.11 -4.32 -10.22
#